data_AF-A0A497GN49-F1
#
_entry.id   AF-A0A497GN49-F1
#
_cell.length_a   1.000
_cell.length_b   1.000
_cell.length_c   1.000
_cell.angle_alpha   90.00
_cell.angle_beta   90.00
_cell.angle_gamma   90.00
#
_symmetry.space_group_name_H-M   'P 1'
#
loop_
_entity.id
_entity.type
_entity.pdbx_description
1 polymer ?
#
loop_
_entity_poly.entity_id
_entity_poly.type
_entity_poly.pdbx_seq_one_letter_code
_entity_poly.pdbx_strand_id
1 'polypeptide(L)'
;VTKFKRLYGDKIAILGGVDVDKMARLGADDFSKYVKHILDECAPGGGYALGSGNSVTNYIKVENYLLMLRIGLKYGRYAKRA
;
A
#
# COMPACT_ATOMS: atom_id res chain seq x y z
N VAL A 1 -4.62 -3.04 -7.01
CA VAL A 1 -4.86 -1.59 -6.76
C VAL A 1 -4.29 -0.68 -7.84
N THR A 2 -3.05 -0.90 -8.33
CA THR A 2 -2.37 -0.03 -9.32
C THR A 2 -3.16 0.20 -10.62
N LYS A 3 -3.75 -0.85 -11.22
CA LYS A 3 -4.65 -0.72 -12.38
C LYS A 3 -5.86 0.19 -12.09
N PHE A 4 -6.44 0.08 -10.90
CA PHE A 4 -7.59 0.89 -10.49
C PHE A 4 -7.18 2.36 -10.32
N LYS A 5 -6.00 2.63 -9.75
CA LYS A 5 -5.43 3.98 -9.70
C LYS A 5 -5.27 4.59 -11.10
N ARG A 6 -4.76 3.85 -12.08
CA ARG A 6 -4.63 4.35 -13.46
C ARG A 6 -5.97 4.72 -14.09
N LEU A 7 -7.03 3.96 -13.83
CA LEU A 7 -8.33 4.15 -14.48
C LEU A 7 -9.19 5.23 -13.81
N TYR A 8 -9.07 5.38 -12.48
CA TYR A 8 -10.02 6.17 -11.69
C TYR A 8 -9.36 7.15 -10.70
N GLY A 9 -8.03 7.16 -10.62
CA GLY A 9 -7.27 7.91 -9.62
C GLY A 9 -7.42 9.43 -9.68
N ASP A 10 -7.88 9.97 -10.80
CA ASP A 10 -8.17 11.41 -11.00
C ASP A 10 -9.63 11.77 -10.68
N LYS A 11 -10.48 10.75 -10.44
CA LYS A 11 -11.92 10.93 -10.17
C LYS A 11 -12.27 10.66 -8.72
N ILE A 12 -11.58 9.70 -8.10
CA ILE A 12 -11.84 9.25 -6.72
C ILE A 12 -10.53 8.97 -5.98
N ALA A 13 -10.57 9.15 -4.67
CA ALA A 13 -9.50 8.66 -3.80
C ALA A 13 -9.66 7.14 -3.59
N ILE A 14 -8.53 6.45 -3.46
CA ILE A 14 -8.47 5.00 -3.25
C ILE A 14 -7.95 4.73 -1.84
N LEU A 15 -8.63 3.84 -1.12
CA LEU A 15 -8.23 3.40 0.21
C LEU A 15 -7.89 1.91 0.17
N GLY A 16 -6.71 1.55 0.66
CA GLY A 16 -6.30 0.16 0.85
C GLY A 16 -5.62 -0.49 -0.36
N GLY A 17 -5.84 -1.79 -0.53
CA GLY A 17 -5.42 -2.54 -1.72
C GLY A 17 -4.10 -3.30 -1.64
N VAL A 18 -3.46 -3.35 -0.46
CA VAL A 18 -2.39 -4.32 -0.18
C VAL A 18 -3.01 -5.71 -0.01
N ASP A 19 -2.56 -6.67 -0.80
CA ASP A 19 -3.08 -8.05 -0.77
C ASP A 19 -2.70 -8.77 0.54
N VAL A 20 -3.72 -9.26 1.26
CA VAL A 20 -3.53 -9.96 2.53
C VAL A 20 -2.88 -11.34 2.34
N ASP A 21 -3.03 -12.00 1.19
CA ASP A 21 -2.29 -13.24 0.90
C ASP A 21 -0.78 -12.95 0.83
N LYS A 22 -0.40 -11.86 0.17
CA LYS A 22 1.00 -11.41 0.12
C LYS A 22 1.52 -11.05 1.51
N MET A 23 0.70 -10.36 2.31
CA MET A 23 1.04 -10.03 3.70
C MET A 23 1.22 -11.27 4.57
N ALA A 24 0.41 -12.31 4.36
CA ALA A 24 0.49 -13.56 5.12
C ALA A 24 1.66 -14.44 4.68
N ARG A 25 1.99 -14.50 3.38
CA ARG A 25 2.93 -15.51 2.84
C ARG A 25 4.33 -14.99 2.57
N LEU A 26 4.49 -13.76 2.07
CA LEU A 26 5.81 -13.26 1.67
C LEU A 26 6.77 -13.13 2.86
N GLY A 27 8.05 -13.30 2.58
CA GLY A 27 9.12 -12.86 3.49
C GLY A 27 9.17 -11.33 3.57
N ALA A 28 9.79 -10.79 4.62
CA ALA A 28 9.82 -9.36 4.89
C ALA A 28 10.42 -8.53 3.73
N ASP A 29 11.48 -9.03 3.08
CA ASP A 29 12.15 -8.31 1.99
C ASP A 29 11.26 -8.20 0.75
N ASP A 30 10.63 -9.29 0.34
CA ASP A 30 9.75 -9.30 -0.83
C ASP A 30 8.44 -8.57 -0.54
N PHE A 31 7.93 -8.66 0.69
CA PHE A 31 6.79 -7.86 1.12
C PHE A 31 7.11 -6.36 1.13
N SER A 32 8.30 -5.96 1.58
CA SER A 32 8.78 -4.57 1.53
C SER A 32 8.81 -4.03 0.10
N LYS A 33 9.38 -4.79 -0.84
CA LYS A 33 9.39 -4.44 -2.27
C LYS A 33 7.97 -4.32 -2.82
N TYR A 34 7.08 -5.24 -2.47
CA TYR A 34 5.68 -5.23 -2.89
C TYR A 34 4.93 -3.97 -2.41
N VAL A 35 5.04 -3.61 -1.12
CA VAL A 35 4.38 -2.41 -0.58
C VAL A 35 4.96 -1.13 -1.19
N LYS A 36 6.29 -1.05 -1.35
CA LYS A 36 6.93 0.10 -2.01
C LYS A 36 6.45 0.27 -3.44
N HIS A 37 6.37 -0.82 -4.21
CA HIS A 37 5.83 -0.77 -5.57
C HIS A 37 4.38 -0.23 -5.61
N ILE A 38 3.54 -0.61 -4.65
CA ILE A 38 2.19 -0.04 -4.54
C ILE A 38 2.24 1.47 -4.31
N LEU A 39 3.12 1.95 -3.41
CA LEU A 39 3.29 3.38 -3.16
C LEU A 39 3.83 4.13 -4.39
N ASP A 40 4.85 3.59 -5.06
CA ASP A 40 5.45 4.20 -6.25
C ASP A 40 4.39 4.42 -7.35
N GLU A 41 3.46 3.47 -7.49
CA GLU A 41 2.40 3.52 -8.51
C GLU A 41 1.17 4.32 -8.05
N CYS A 42 0.86 4.34 -6.76
CA CYS A 42 -0.41 4.90 -6.27
C CYS A 42 -0.29 6.27 -5.60
N ALA A 43 0.88 6.62 -5.06
CA ALA A 43 1.10 7.88 -4.37
C ALA A 43 1.21 9.12 -5.28
N PRO A 44 1.83 9.05 -6.49
CA PRO A 44 1.89 10.20 -7.38
C PRO A 44 0.50 10.78 -7.69
N GLY A 45 0.38 12.11 -7.69
CA GLY A 45 -0.89 12.82 -7.86
C GLY A 45 -1.78 12.89 -6.60
N GLY A 46 -1.45 12.15 -5.54
CA GLY A 46 -2.24 12.07 -4.32
C GLY A 46 -3.49 11.19 -4.48
N GLY A 47 -4.41 11.23 -3.51
CA GLY A 47 -5.67 10.47 -3.59
C GLY A 47 -5.49 8.95 -3.39
N TYR A 48 -4.50 8.54 -2.60
CA TYR A 48 -4.27 7.15 -2.23
C TYR A 48 -3.90 7.00 -0.75
N ALA A 49 -4.72 6.29 0.01
CA ALA A 49 -4.44 5.95 1.39
C ALA A 49 -4.01 4.47 1.48
N LEU A 50 -2.76 4.23 1.91
CA LEU A 50 -2.21 2.89 2.07
C LEU A 50 -2.98 2.10 3.13
N GLY A 51 -3.30 0.85 2.82
CA GLY A 51 -3.94 -0.10 3.74
C GLY A 51 -4.16 -1.46 3.09
N SER A 52 -4.72 -2.41 3.84
CA SER A 52 -5.08 -3.73 3.31
C SER A 52 -6.24 -3.65 2.30
N GLY A 53 -6.32 -4.63 1.40
CA GLY A 53 -7.41 -4.76 0.43
C GLY A 53 -8.70 -5.33 1.01
N ASN A 54 -8.63 -5.89 2.21
CA ASN A 54 -9.75 -6.42 3.00
C ASN A 54 -9.40 -6.31 4.50
N SER A 55 -10.23 -6.85 5.38
CA SER A 55 -9.94 -6.90 6.82
C SER A 55 -8.63 -7.64 7.10
N VAL A 56 -7.78 -7.05 7.96
CA VAL A 56 -6.55 -7.70 8.42
C VAL A 56 -6.94 -8.94 9.24
N THR A 57 -6.45 -10.11 8.82
CA THR A 57 -6.84 -11.40 9.40
C THR A 57 -5.88 -11.85 10.50
N ASN A 58 -6.30 -12.76 11.37
CA ASN A 58 -5.48 -13.28 12.48
C ASN A 58 -4.28 -14.14 12.03
N TYR A 59 -4.25 -14.58 10.78
CA TYR A 59 -3.18 -15.43 10.23
C TYR A 59 -2.10 -14.66 9.47
N ILE A 60 -2.17 -13.32 9.42
CA ILE A 60 -1.09 -12.53 8.82
C ILE A 60 0.18 -12.59 9.69
N LYS A 61 1.33 -12.43 9.05
CA LYS A 61 2.59 -12.14 9.76
C LYS A 61 2.50 -10.73 10.32
N VAL A 62 2.49 -10.59 11.64
CA VAL A 62 2.39 -9.28 12.32
C VAL A 62 3.54 -8.36 11.90
N GLU A 63 4.72 -8.92 11.70
CA GLU A 63 5.92 -8.21 11.26
C GLU A 63 5.69 -7.55 9.90
N ASN A 64 4.98 -8.22 8.99
CA ASN A 64 4.65 -7.66 7.67
C ASN A 64 3.65 -6.51 7.80
N TYR A 65 2.64 -6.62 8.66
CA TYR A 65 1.72 -5.50 8.90
C TYR A 65 2.45 -4.27 9.48
N LEU A 66 3.29 -4.47 10.49
CA LEU A 66 4.10 -3.38 11.06
C LEU A 66 5.08 -2.80 10.04
N LEU A 67 5.66 -3.64 9.19
CA LEU A 67 6.53 -3.21 8.09
C LEU A 67 5.78 -2.34 7.07
N MET A 68 4.55 -2.71 6.69
CA MET A 68 3.69 -1.89 5.82
C MET A 68 3.46 -0.50 6.44
N LEU A 69 3.13 -0.44 7.74
CA LEU A 69 2.93 0.84 8.44
C LEU A 69 4.20 1.70 8.46
N ARG A 70 5.36 1.09 8.76
CA ARG A 70 6.66 1.79 8.75
C ARG A 70 7.00 2.33 7.36
N ILE A 71 6.76 1.56 6.31
CA ILE A 71 6.95 1.99 4.92
C ILE A 71 6.00 3.16 4.60
N GLY A 72 4.72 3.05 4.96
CA GLY A 72 3.74 4.12 4.78
C GLY A 72 4.11 5.42 5.50
N LEU A 73 4.62 5.34 6.74
CA LEU A 73 5.08 6.51 7.48
C LEU A 73 6.33 7.15 6.87
N LYS A 74 7.26 6.32 6.37
CA LYS A 74 8.53 6.79 5.81
C LYS A 74 8.40 7.37 4.40
N TYR A 75 7.58 6.76 3.55
CA TYR A 75 7.50 7.08 2.12
C TYR A 75 6.12 7.58 1.66
N GLY A 76 5.09 7.50 2.50
CA GLY A 76 3.71 7.82 2.12
C GLY A 76 3.35 9.31 2.15
N ARG A 77 4.29 10.20 2.48
CA ARG A 77 4.06 11.65 2.36
C ARG A 77 4.12 12.06 0.90
N TYR A 78 3.06 12.70 0.42
CA TYR A 78 3.10 13.33 -0.90
C TYR A 78 4.13 14.47 -0.90
N ALA A 79 4.78 14.65 -2.04
CA ALA A 79 5.46 15.91 -2.30
C ALA A 79 4.45 17.05 -2.13
N LYS A 80 4.83 18.11 -1.42
CA LYS A 80 3.99 19.32 -1.33
C LYS A 80 3.69 19.74 -2.77
N ARG A 81 2.40 19.93 -3.10
CA ARG A 81 2.03 20.55 -4.37
C ARG A 81 2.72 21.91 -4.41
N ALA A 82 3.55 22.12 -5.43
CA ALA A 82 4.13 23.43 -5.74
C ALA A 82 3.02 24.38 -6.19
#